data_AF-A0A321LJG3-F1
#
_entry.id   AF-A0A321LJG3-F1
#
_cell.length_a   1.000
_cell.length_b   1.000
_cell.length_c   1.000
_cell.angle_alpha   90.00
_cell.angle_beta   90.00
_cell.angle_gamma   90.00
#
_symmetry.space_group_name_H-M   'P 1'
#
loop_
_entity.id
_entity.type
_entity.pdbx_description
1 polymer ?
#
loop_
_entity_poly.entity_id
_entity_poly.type
_entity_poly.pdbx_seq_one_letter_code
_entity_poly.pdbx_strand_id
1 'polypeptide(L)' 'MLIARSAQARRESRGAHYRTDYPAHDDARFKRHSIITSEG' A
#
# COMPACT_ATOMS: atom_id res chain seq x y z
N MET A 1 -5.71 -12.38 7.04
CA MET A 1 -4.48 -11.58 6.80
C MET A 1 -4.78 -10.35 5.91
N LEU A 2 -5.52 -9.37 6.41
CA LEU A 2 -5.91 -8.17 5.61
C LEU A 2 -4.74 -7.19 5.46
N ILE A 3 -4.09 -6.85 6.58
CA ILE A 3 -3.02 -5.85 6.64
C ILE A 3 -1.83 -6.26 5.78
N ALA A 4 -1.36 -7.51 5.91
CA ALA A 4 -0.22 -8.00 5.14
C ALA A 4 -0.46 -7.94 3.62
N ARG A 5 -1.66 -8.31 3.15
CA ARG A 5 -2.02 -8.25 1.72
C ARG A 5 -2.06 -6.81 1.21
N SER A 6 -2.69 -5.90 1.97
CA SER A 6 -2.69 -4.46 1.65
C SER A 6 -1.28 -3.88 1.58
N ALA A 7 -0.44 -4.20 2.57
CA ALA A 7 0.92 -3.69 2.66
C ALA A 7 1.81 -4.20 1.51
N GLN A 8 1.67 -5.48 1.13
CA GLN A 8 2.42 -6.07 0.02
C GLN A 8 2.05 -5.42 -1.32
N ALA A 9 0.75 -5.18 -1.56
CA ALA A 9 0.25 -4.56 -2.79
C ALA A 9 0.64 -3.08 -2.91
N ARG A 10 0.77 -2.36 -1.79
CA ARG A 10 1.16 -0.94 -1.76
C ARG A 10 2.69 -0.79 -1.84
N ARG A 11 3.19 -0.57 -3.06
CA ARG A 11 4.62 -0.40 -3.40
C ARG A 11 5.07 1.06 -3.33
N GLU A 12 4.84 1.68 -2.18
CA GLU A 12 5.34 3.02 -1.83
C GLU A 12 5.58 3.09 -0.32
N SER A 13 6.17 4.20 0.14
CA SER A 13 6.20 4.58 1.55
C SER A 13 5.44 5.88 1.77
N ARG A 14 4.50 5.88 2.71
CA ARG A 14 3.67 7.03 3.08
C ARG A 14 3.21 6.94 4.53
N GLY A 15 3.56 7.94 5.33
CA GLY A 15 3.19 8.01 6.75
C GLY A 15 3.74 6.80 7.52
N ALA A 16 2.87 6.09 8.23
CA ALA A 16 3.25 4.90 9.01
C ALA A 16 3.54 3.64 8.16
N HIS A 17 3.17 3.63 6.88
CA HIS A 17 3.51 2.55 5.96
C HIS A 17 4.86 2.85 5.32
N TYR A 18 5.93 2.22 5.82
CA TYR A 18 7.29 2.40 5.31
C TYR A 18 7.88 1.09 4.79
N ARG A 19 8.58 1.18 3.67
CA ARG A 19 9.18 0.08 2.94
C ARG A 19 10.57 0.46 2.46
N THR A 20 11.58 -0.32 2.85
CA THR A 20 12.97 -0.10 2.42
C THR A 20 13.18 -0.34 0.93
N ASP A 21 12.37 -1.22 0.31
CA ASP A 21 12.39 -1.49 -1.13
C ASP A 21 11.63 -0.45 -1.97
N TYR A 22 10.78 0.37 -1.34
CA TYR A 22 10.06 1.48 -1.97
C TYR A 22 10.03 2.70 -1.02
N PRO A 23 11.17 3.38 -0.80
CA PRO A 23 11.30 4.38 0.27
C PRO A 23 10.59 5.71 -0.01
N ALA A 24 10.26 5.99 -1.28
CA ALA A 24 9.59 7.21 -1.69
C ALA A 24 8.06 7.06 -1.74
N HIS A 25 7.36 8.19 -1.66
CA HIS A 25 5.94 8.25 -1.98
C HIS A 25 5.75 8.22 -3.50
N ASP A 26 4.69 7.57 -3.98
CA ASP A 26 4.35 7.51 -5.41
C ASP A 26 2.90 7.98 -5.59
N ASP A 27 2.75 9.31 -5.64
CA ASP A 27 1.46 9.97 -5.79
C ASP A 27 0.77 9.61 -7.12
N ALA A 28 1.53 9.32 -8.18
CA ALA A 28 0.98 8.96 -9.48
C ALA A 28 0.18 7.65 -9.43
N ARG A 29 0.62 6.69 -8.60
CA ARG A 29 -0.03 5.37 -8.47
C ARG A 29 -0.85 5.20 -7.20
N PHE A 30 -0.47 5.85 -6.10
CA PHE A 30 -0.98 5.53 -4.77
C PHE A 30 -1.55 6.73 -3.98
N LYS A 31 -1.83 7.88 -4.63
CA LYS A 31 -2.62 8.97 -4.03
C LYS A 31 -4.12 8.60 -3.93
N ARG A 32 -4.40 7.48 -3.28
CA ARG A 32 -5.72 6.85 -3.08
C ARG A 32 -5.66 5.86 -1.92
N HIS A 33 -6.84 5.45 -1.45
CA HIS A 33 -6.98 4.43 -0.41
C HIS A 33 -6.80 3.02 -0.95
N SER A 34 -6.22 2.14 -0.14
CA SER A 34 -6.18 0.71 -0.40
C SER A 34 -7.53 0.11 -0.02
N ILE A 35 -8.24 -0.47 -0.99
CA ILE A 35 -9.54 -1.11 -0.78
C ILE A 35 -9.37 -2.60 -1.03
N ILE A 36 -9.85 -3.44 -0.12
CA ILE A 36 -9.95 -4.88 -0.29
C ILE A 36 -11.43 -5.23 -0.26
N THR A 37 -11.91 -5.87 -1.32
CA THR A 37 -13.24 -6.45 -1.40
C THR A 37 -13.16 -7.94 -1.09
N SER A 38 -14.12 -8.47 -0.35
CA SER A 38 -14.35 -9.92 -0.32
C SER A 38 -15.21 -10.27 -1.52
N GLU A 39 -14.58 -10.69 -2.60
CA GLU A 39 -15.27 -11.42 -3.65
C GLU A 39 -15.31 -12.89 -3.20
N GLY A 40 -16.51 -13.42 -2.89
CA GLY A 40 -16.82 -14.85 -2.70
C GLY A 40 -15.91 -15.65 -1.77
#